data_AF-A0A1J4NST0-F1
#
_entry.id   AF-A0A1J4NST0-F1
#
_cell.length_a   1.000
_cell.length_b   1.000
_cell.length_c   1.000
_cell.angle_alpha   90.00
_cell.angle_beta   90.00
_cell.angle_gamma   90.00
#
_symmetry.space_group_name_H-M   'P 1'
#
loop_
_entity.id
_entity.type
_entity.pdbx_description
1 polymer ?
#
loop_
_entity_poly.entity_id
_entity_poly.type
_entity_poly.pdbx_seq_one_letter_code
_entity_poly.pdbx_strand_id
1 'polypeptide(L)'
;MPHLPHLPDHGAVLAEVRTVRRAGVVRLRGLDTPQLARMAGERPGEEGELPAHAIERLLREAVLAIGGGTLQTAAEYSLGLAQGTRDWPAADRRRRAAEVYGVSVERFRKHHELMVLGQIAEQLLGIAARRTAAPVRPGRLAAAHRVVRPYVHDRTVAITLHVHSVELLRDVDVVVSPSNTHFALPASYKASVAATLRRAGARTDPTGALVEDLVHDELRGWAVRHGTPGRAALPGTVAPTGAGALAEQGVRRIYHVAVAVPRPGTSDYDVQPADITRGVTRAFRLLADEAPRHDPPLTSICLPLLGAGRGGLPPLESFGALWTAVEAELARGAPWQVHLVMRRHARADLVERLLGGAHGPGQEKR
;
A
#
# COMPACT_ATOMS: atom_id res chain seq x y z
N MET A 1 -4.46 -27.14 -23.03
CA MET A 1 -4.80 -26.05 -22.09
C MET A 1 -3.77 -26.03 -20.98
N PRO A 2 -2.76 -25.14 -21.01
CA PRO A 2 -1.84 -25.03 -19.89
C PRO A 2 -2.56 -24.32 -18.75
N HIS A 3 -2.68 -24.99 -17.60
CA HIS A 3 -3.20 -24.40 -16.37
C HIS A 3 -2.39 -23.16 -16.01
N LEU A 4 -3.06 -22.00 -15.93
CA LEU A 4 -2.46 -20.79 -15.34
C LEU A 4 -2.03 -21.16 -13.90
N PRO A 5 -0.74 -20.99 -13.52
CA PRO A 5 -0.31 -21.27 -12.18
C PRO A 5 -1.01 -20.28 -11.23
N HIS A 6 -2.00 -20.76 -10.49
CA HIS A 6 -2.64 -19.99 -9.43
C HIS A 6 -1.57 -19.55 -8.43
N LEU A 7 -1.37 -18.24 -8.30
CA LEU A 7 -0.51 -17.68 -7.27
C LEU A 7 -1.01 -18.14 -5.89
N PRO A 8 -0.10 -18.44 -4.95
CA PRO A 8 -0.48 -18.83 -3.59
C PRO A 8 -1.37 -17.76 -2.95
N ASP A 9 -2.40 -18.17 -2.21
CA ASP A 9 -3.18 -17.28 -1.36
C ASP A 9 -2.30 -16.73 -0.21
N HIS A 10 -2.46 -15.44 0.11
CA HIS A 10 -1.69 -14.79 1.19
C HIS A 10 -1.96 -15.42 2.55
N GLY A 11 -3.22 -15.79 2.83
CA GLY A 11 -3.59 -16.46 4.08
C GLY A 11 -2.88 -17.80 4.24
N ALA A 12 -2.84 -18.60 3.17
CA ALA A 12 -2.14 -19.89 3.14
C ALA A 12 -0.62 -19.74 3.38
N VAL A 13 0.04 -18.81 2.67
CA VAL A 13 1.49 -18.56 2.85
C VAL A 13 1.79 -18.07 4.26
N LEU A 14 0.98 -17.15 4.80
CA LEU A 14 1.14 -16.66 6.16
C LEU A 14 0.98 -17.77 7.21
N ALA A 15 0.04 -18.70 7.00
CA ALA A 15 -0.15 -19.84 7.88
C ALA A 15 1.09 -20.76 7.93
N GLU A 16 1.69 -21.05 6.77
CA GLU A 16 2.93 -21.82 6.69
C GLU A 16 4.10 -21.10 7.36
N VAL A 17 4.26 -19.79 7.12
CA VAL A 17 5.29 -18.96 7.79
C VAL A 17 5.11 -18.98 9.31
N ARG A 18 3.87 -18.96 9.82
CA ARG A 18 3.59 -19.11 11.27
C ARG A 18 3.97 -20.50 11.79
N THR A 19 3.82 -21.54 10.98
CA THR A 19 4.25 -22.91 11.33
C THR A 19 5.77 -22.99 11.42
N VAL A 20 6.49 -22.44 10.43
CA VAL A 20 7.96 -22.32 10.48
C VAL A 20 8.41 -21.51 11.68
N ARG A 21 7.79 -20.36 11.97
CA ARG A 21 8.11 -19.54 13.13
C ARG A 21 7.95 -20.29 14.46
N ARG A 22 6.96 -21.19 14.57
CA ARG A 22 6.72 -21.99 15.78
C ARG A 22 7.75 -23.12 15.93
N ALA A 23 8.03 -23.85 14.86
CA ALA A 23 8.91 -25.01 14.92
C ALA A 23 10.41 -24.66 14.81
N GLY A 24 10.75 -23.58 14.11
CA GLY A 24 12.13 -23.18 13.78
C GLY A 24 12.65 -23.85 12.50
N VAL A 25 13.65 -23.20 11.88
CA VAL A 25 14.22 -23.63 10.59
C VAL A 25 14.90 -25.00 10.65
N VAL A 26 15.40 -25.42 11.82
CA VAL A 26 15.99 -26.77 12.02
C VAL A 26 14.97 -27.88 11.74
N ARG A 27 13.69 -27.64 12.03
CA ARG A 27 12.62 -28.65 11.92
C ARG A 27 11.88 -28.62 10.58
N LEU A 28 12.34 -27.82 9.60
CA LEU A 28 11.67 -27.63 8.30
C LEU A 28 11.32 -28.95 7.59
N ARG A 29 12.18 -29.97 7.69
CA ARG A 29 11.96 -31.27 7.02
C ARG A 29 10.68 -31.99 7.44
N GLY A 30 10.15 -31.69 8.63
CA GLY A 30 8.95 -32.32 9.17
C GLY A 30 7.71 -31.42 9.16
N LEU A 31 7.76 -30.26 8.51
CA LEU A 31 6.64 -29.32 8.46
C LEU A 31 5.87 -29.45 7.16
N ASP A 32 4.55 -29.50 7.27
CA ASP A 32 3.66 -29.36 6.12
C ASP A 32 3.69 -27.92 5.63
N THR A 33 4.38 -27.70 4.51
CA THR A 33 4.62 -26.38 3.91
C THR A 33 4.48 -26.42 2.39
N PRO A 34 3.31 -26.82 1.86
CA PRO A 34 3.13 -27.06 0.44
C PRO A 34 3.31 -25.80 -0.43
N GLN A 35 2.89 -24.63 0.04
CA GLN A 35 3.07 -23.38 -0.70
C GLN A 35 4.55 -22.97 -0.71
N LEU A 36 5.24 -23.01 0.43
CA LEU A 36 6.67 -22.68 0.50
C LEU A 36 7.52 -23.67 -0.30
N ALA A 37 7.20 -24.97 -0.23
CA ALA A 37 7.88 -26.00 -1.01
C ALA A 37 7.69 -25.80 -2.51
N ARG A 38 6.47 -25.48 -2.97
CA ARG A 38 6.20 -25.12 -4.36
C ARG A 38 7.02 -23.92 -4.80
N MET A 39 6.96 -22.83 -4.04
CA MET A 39 7.68 -21.59 -4.35
C MET A 39 9.20 -21.77 -4.34
N ALA A 40 9.73 -22.65 -3.48
CA ALA A 40 11.14 -22.96 -3.42
C ALA A 40 11.59 -23.88 -4.57
N GLY A 41 10.81 -24.92 -4.89
CA GLY A 41 11.09 -25.86 -5.97
C GLY A 41 10.98 -25.23 -7.36
N GLU A 42 10.23 -24.14 -7.48
CA GLU A 42 10.19 -23.34 -8.70
C GLU A 42 11.49 -22.54 -8.94
N ARG A 43 12.46 -22.51 -8.03
CA ARG A 43 13.71 -21.73 -8.15
C ARG A 43 14.89 -22.60 -8.58
N PRO A 44 15.90 -22.03 -9.29
CA PRO A 44 17.16 -22.73 -9.51
C PRO A 44 17.77 -23.04 -8.14
N GLY A 45 17.97 -24.33 -7.89
CA GLY A 45 18.68 -24.88 -6.75
C GLY A 45 19.98 -25.52 -7.20
N GLU A 46 20.79 -25.90 -6.22
CA GLU A 46 21.98 -26.73 -6.47
C GLU A 46 21.55 -28.19 -6.69
N GLU A 47 22.28 -28.93 -7.53
CA GLU A 47 22.02 -30.36 -7.70
C GLU A 47 22.09 -31.08 -6.35
N GLY A 48 21.00 -31.77 -5.97
CA GLY A 48 20.89 -32.45 -4.68
C GLY A 48 20.47 -31.56 -3.50
N GLU A 49 20.07 -30.29 -3.72
CA GLU A 49 19.55 -29.42 -2.66
C GLU A 49 18.30 -30.03 -2.02
N LEU A 50 18.37 -30.27 -0.71
CA LEU A 50 17.22 -30.80 0.03
C LEU A 50 16.10 -29.74 0.08
N PRO A 51 14.81 -30.13 -0.03
CA PRO A 51 13.67 -29.19 -0.07
C PRO A 51 13.66 -28.19 1.11
N ALA A 52 14.06 -28.63 2.30
CA ALA A 52 14.15 -27.77 3.48
C ALA A 52 15.19 -26.64 3.34
N HIS A 53 16.31 -26.88 2.65
CA HIS A 53 17.32 -25.85 2.38
C HIS A 53 16.80 -24.84 1.35
N ALA A 54 16.12 -25.32 0.31
CA ALA A 54 15.49 -24.45 -0.69
C ALA A 54 14.44 -23.52 -0.05
N ILE A 55 13.61 -24.05 0.87
CA ILE A 55 12.65 -23.26 1.65
C ILE A 55 13.36 -22.25 2.55
N GLU A 56 14.41 -22.64 3.26
CA GLU A 56 15.18 -21.72 4.10
C GLU A 56 15.82 -20.59 3.29
N ARG A 57 16.41 -20.91 2.14
CA ARG A 57 16.99 -19.95 1.21
C ARG A 57 15.95 -18.95 0.70
N LEU A 58 14.76 -19.45 0.34
CA LEU A 58 13.62 -18.61 -0.03
C LEU A 58 13.20 -17.67 1.11
N LEU A 59 13.13 -18.17 2.35
CA LEU A 59 12.80 -17.34 3.52
C LEU A 59 13.86 -16.27 3.78
N ARG A 60 15.15 -16.58 3.63
CA ARG A 60 16.23 -15.59 3.76
C ARG A 60 16.11 -14.48 2.73
N GLU A 61 15.86 -14.83 1.48
CA GLU A 61 15.65 -13.86 0.41
C GLU A 61 14.42 -12.97 0.66
N ALA A 62 13.31 -13.56 1.10
CA ALA A 62 12.12 -12.80 1.46
C ALA A 62 12.38 -11.81 2.61
N VAL A 63 13.15 -12.23 3.62
CA VAL A 63 13.55 -11.35 4.73
C VAL A 63 14.49 -10.24 4.28
N LEU A 64 15.48 -10.55 3.44
CA LEU A 64 16.39 -9.55 2.87
C LEU A 64 15.65 -8.52 1.99
N ALA A 65 14.61 -8.95 1.27
CA ALA A 65 13.81 -8.08 0.41
C ALA A 65 12.98 -7.04 1.18
N ILE A 66 12.85 -7.15 2.50
CA ILE A 66 12.20 -6.14 3.35
C ILE A 66 12.95 -4.81 3.30
N GLY A 67 14.27 -4.82 3.09
CA GLY A 67 15.06 -3.61 2.84
C GLY A 67 15.63 -2.95 4.10
N GLY A 68 15.91 -3.72 5.15
CA GLY A 68 16.65 -3.28 6.34
C GLY A 68 15.80 -2.81 7.52
N GLY A 69 16.48 -2.28 8.53
CA GLY A 69 15.89 -1.70 9.73
C GLY A 69 15.34 -2.72 10.73
N THR A 70 14.63 -2.21 11.75
CA THR A 70 14.08 -3.01 12.85
C THR A 70 13.14 -4.12 12.38
N LEU A 71 12.39 -3.89 11.30
CA LEU A 71 11.49 -4.88 10.71
C LEU A 71 12.21 -6.09 10.14
N GLN A 72 13.27 -5.89 9.34
CA GLN A 72 14.08 -6.98 8.83
C GLN A 72 14.76 -7.72 9.98
N THR A 73 15.41 -7.00 10.89
CA THR A 73 16.13 -7.61 12.02
C THR A 73 15.20 -8.43 12.92
N ALA A 74 13.99 -7.94 13.20
CA ALA A 74 13.00 -8.70 13.95
C ALA A 74 12.49 -9.93 13.19
N ALA A 75 12.38 -9.87 11.86
CA ALA A 75 12.04 -11.02 11.02
C ALA A 75 13.14 -12.10 11.05
N GLU A 76 14.42 -11.69 10.96
CA GLU A 76 15.58 -12.59 11.06
C GLU A 76 15.59 -13.33 12.41
N TYR A 77 15.39 -12.62 13.52
CA TYR A 77 15.30 -13.26 14.84
C TYR A 77 14.05 -14.13 14.99
N SER A 78 12.89 -13.68 14.51
CA SER A 78 11.62 -14.43 14.64
C SER A 78 11.69 -15.81 13.98
N LEU A 79 12.34 -15.89 12.82
CA LEU A 79 12.52 -17.15 12.08
C LEU A 79 13.77 -17.94 12.48
N GLY A 80 14.71 -17.34 13.21
CA GLY A 80 15.99 -17.99 13.56
C GLY A 80 16.99 -17.97 12.39
N LEU A 81 16.87 -16.97 11.52
CA LEU A 81 17.73 -16.77 10.36
C LEU A 81 18.94 -15.87 10.67
N ALA A 82 18.87 -15.07 11.75
CA ALA A 82 20.00 -14.32 12.26
C ALA A 82 21.14 -15.28 12.65
N GLN A 83 22.39 -14.85 12.44
CA GLN A 83 23.58 -15.65 12.73
C GLN A 83 23.57 -16.15 14.19
N GLY A 84 23.80 -17.44 14.39
CA GLY A 84 23.84 -18.06 15.72
C GLY A 84 22.48 -18.27 16.40
N THR A 85 21.35 -18.06 15.71
CA THR A 85 20.00 -18.18 16.30
C THR A 85 19.18 -19.37 15.78
N ARG A 86 19.82 -20.23 14.99
CA ARG A 86 19.19 -21.32 14.23
C ARG A 86 18.46 -22.32 15.12
N ASP A 87 19.10 -22.69 16.22
CA ASP A 87 18.69 -23.71 17.20
C ASP A 87 17.96 -23.12 18.41
N TRP A 88 17.83 -21.79 18.48
CA TRP A 88 17.18 -21.13 19.61
C TRP A 88 15.72 -21.56 19.76
N PRO A 89 15.22 -21.73 20.99
CA PRO A 89 13.80 -21.95 21.24
C PRO A 89 12.92 -20.82 20.69
N ALA A 90 11.70 -21.17 20.28
CA ALA A 90 10.76 -20.21 19.67
C ALA A 90 10.35 -19.07 20.62
N ALA A 91 10.49 -19.27 21.93
CA ALA A 91 10.29 -18.24 22.96
C ALA A 91 11.46 -17.24 23.00
N ASP A 92 12.70 -17.72 22.91
CA ASP A 92 13.91 -16.87 22.96
C ASP A 92 14.07 -16.06 21.68
N ARG A 93 13.76 -16.66 20.52
CA ARG A 93 13.62 -15.94 19.25
C ARG A 93 12.61 -14.80 19.32
N ARG A 94 11.45 -15.04 19.97
CA ARG A 94 10.42 -14.02 20.20
C ARG A 94 10.94 -12.91 21.10
N ARG A 95 11.59 -13.28 22.20
CA ARG A 95 12.14 -12.33 23.17
C ARG A 95 13.12 -11.39 22.47
N ARG A 96 14.05 -11.96 21.70
CA ARG A 96 15.03 -11.17 20.94
C ARG A 96 14.40 -10.30 19.87
N ALA A 97 13.40 -10.80 19.15
CA ALA A 97 12.66 -9.98 18.18
C ALA A 97 11.87 -8.84 18.85
N ALA A 98 11.35 -9.04 20.06
CA ALA A 98 10.69 -8.01 20.84
C ALA A 98 11.67 -6.92 21.32
N GLU A 99 12.88 -7.31 21.70
CA GLU A 99 13.97 -6.39 22.07
C GLU A 99 14.35 -5.44 20.93
N VAL A 100 14.37 -5.93 19.68
CA VAL A 100 14.63 -5.09 18.49
C VAL A 100 13.64 -3.92 18.38
N TYR A 101 12.40 -4.13 18.83
CA TYR A 101 11.36 -3.09 18.85
C TYR A 101 11.29 -2.32 20.18
N GLY A 102 12.07 -2.70 21.20
CA GLY A 102 11.98 -2.11 22.53
C GLY A 102 10.61 -2.34 23.19
N VAL A 103 9.92 -3.44 22.89
CA VAL A 103 8.60 -3.76 23.44
C VAL A 103 8.62 -5.03 24.28
N SER A 104 7.62 -5.21 25.14
CA SER A 104 7.45 -6.45 25.88
C SER A 104 7.15 -7.63 24.93
N VAL A 105 7.57 -8.84 25.33
CA VAL A 105 7.33 -10.08 24.56
C VAL A 105 5.85 -10.30 24.29
N GLU A 106 4.99 -9.95 25.25
CA GLU A 106 3.54 -10.08 25.12
C GLU A 106 2.96 -9.10 24.10
N ARG A 107 3.44 -7.85 24.08
CA ARG A 107 3.03 -6.85 23.08
C ARG A 107 3.52 -7.23 21.69
N PHE A 108 4.74 -7.76 21.59
CA PHE A 108 5.28 -8.27 20.34
C PHE A 108 4.40 -9.40 19.80
N ARG A 109 4.11 -10.41 20.63
CA ARG A 109 3.24 -11.54 20.27
C ARG A 109 1.90 -11.10 19.69
N LYS A 110 1.23 -10.14 20.35
CA LYS A 110 -0.13 -9.71 19.98
C LYS A 110 -0.20 -8.83 18.73
N HIS A 111 0.83 -8.01 18.45
CA HIS A 111 0.72 -6.96 17.44
C HIS A 111 1.85 -6.97 16.41
N HIS A 112 3.10 -7.11 16.87
CA HIS A 112 4.26 -6.95 15.99
C HIS A 112 4.60 -8.25 15.26
N GLU A 113 4.43 -9.40 15.91
CA GLU A 113 4.69 -10.71 15.31
C GLU A 113 3.76 -10.95 14.11
N LEU A 114 2.50 -10.56 14.20
CA LEU A 114 1.55 -10.64 13.08
C LEU A 114 1.99 -9.79 11.90
N MET A 115 2.39 -8.54 12.15
CA MET A 115 2.86 -7.62 11.13
C MET A 115 4.17 -8.08 10.48
N VAL A 116 5.15 -8.53 11.29
CA VAL A 116 6.43 -9.08 10.82
C VAL A 116 6.20 -10.28 9.89
N LEU A 117 5.39 -11.26 10.32
CA LEU A 117 5.14 -12.45 9.51
C LEU A 117 4.29 -12.14 8.26
N GLY A 118 3.37 -11.18 8.36
CA GLY A 118 2.62 -10.66 7.22
C GLY A 118 3.54 -10.06 6.16
N GLN A 119 4.52 -9.24 6.58
CA GLN A 119 5.50 -8.67 5.66
C GLN A 119 6.33 -9.74 4.95
N ILE A 120 6.72 -10.80 5.66
CA ILE A 120 7.46 -11.93 5.06
C ILE A 120 6.58 -12.64 4.01
N ALA A 121 5.30 -12.87 4.31
CA ALA A 121 4.36 -13.46 3.36
C ALA A 121 4.18 -12.61 2.10
N GLU A 122 4.10 -11.28 2.24
CA GLU A 122 4.06 -10.37 1.09
C GLU A 122 5.33 -10.44 0.23
N GLN A 123 6.52 -10.50 0.86
CA GLN A 123 7.77 -10.62 0.10
C GLN A 123 7.85 -11.96 -0.64
N LEU A 124 7.42 -13.05 0.00
CA LEU A 124 7.34 -14.38 -0.61
C LEU A 124 6.46 -14.36 -1.86
N LEU A 125 5.25 -13.79 -1.77
CA LEU A 125 4.36 -13.66 -2.93
C LEU A 125 4.95 -12.77 -4.02
N GLY A 126 5.64 -11.69 -3.64
CA GLY A 126 6.34 -10.82 -4.58
C GLY A 126 7.51 -11.50 -5.29
N ILE A 127 8.14 -12.50 -4.66
CA ILE A 127 9.18 -13.34 -5.27
C ILE A 127 8.53 -14.34 -6.25
N ALA A 128 7.43 -14.99 -5.88
CA ALA A 128 6.70 -15.90 -6.76
C ALA A 128 6.12 -15.18 -8.02
N ALA A 129 5.57 -13.99 -7.83
CA ALA A 129 5.03 -13.17 -8.93
C ALA A 129 6.10 -12.74 -9.95
N ARG A 130 7.35 -12.52 -9.49
CA ARG A 130 8.47 -12.14 -10.37
C ARG A 130 8.92 -13.26 -11.31
N ARG A 131 8.59 -14.53 -11.02
CA ARG A 131 8.91 -15.69 -11.88
C ARG A 131 7.78 -16.13 -12.80
N THR A 132 6.53 -15.88 -12.42
CA THR A 132 5.39 -16.02 -13.34
C THR A 132 5.39 -14.96 -14.43
N ALA A 133 6.15 -13.88 -14.25
CA ALA A 133 6.58 -13.03 -15.35
C ALA A 133 7.50 -13.83 -16.29
N ALA A 134 7.02 -14.15 -17.49
CA ALA A 134 7.79 -14.74 -18.57
C ALA A 134 9.15 -14.03 -18.75
N PRO A 135 10.20 -14.71 -19.26
CA PRO A 135 11.50 -14.09 -19.50
C PRO A 135 11.29 -12.77 -20.23
N VAL A 136 11.80 -11.69 -19.63
CA VAL A 136 11.75 -10.33 -20.18
C VAL A 136 12.52 -10.37 -21.48
N ARG A 137 11.80 -10.61 -22.59
CA ARG A 137 12.26 -10.22 -23.92
C ARG A 137 12.72 -8.76 -23.82
N PRO A 138 13.79 -8.33 -24.50
CA PRO A 138 14.16 -6.91 -24.52
C PRO A 138 12.94 -6.13 -25.00
N GLY A 139 12.24 -5.54 -24.03
CA GLY A 139 10.80 -5.39 -24.08
C GLY A 139 10.45 -4.01 -23.59
N ARG A 140 9.74 -3.29 -24.44
CA ARG A 140 9.06 -2.01 -24.23
C ARG A 140 8.92 -1.67 -22.74
N LEU A 141 9.47 -0.52 -22.33
CA LEU A 141 9.33 0.01 -20.96
C LEU A 141 7.88 -0.15 -20.49
N ALA A 142 7.70 -0.68 -19.28
CA ALA A 142 6.37 -0.89 -18.73
C ALA A 142 5.58 0.43 -18.73
N ALA A 143 4.35 0.39 -19.25
CA ALA A 143 3.56 1.60 -19.40
C ALA A 143 3.32 2.28 -18.06
N ALA A 144 3.64 3.58 -18.01
CA ALA A 144 3.42 4.44 -16.84
C ALA A 144 1.93 4.80 -16.65
N HIS A 145 1.12 4.67 -17.71
CA HIS A 145 -0.34 4.83 -17.67
C HIS A 145 -0.97 3.55 -18.19
N ARG A 146 -1.92 3.00 -17.43
CA ARG A 146 -2.68 1.80 -17.81
C ARG A 146 -4.16 2.08 -17.64
N VAL A 147 -5.00 1.50 -18.47
CA VAL A 147 -6.45 1.59 -18.33
C VAL A 147 -6.99 0.20 -18.05
N VAL A 148 -7.64 0.04 -16.89
CA VAL A 148 -8.31 -1.19 -16.50
C VAL A 148 -9.81 -0.98 -16.57
N ARG A 149 -10.55 -2.01 -16.97
CA ARG A 149 -12.00 -1.94 -17.21
C ARG A 149 -12.75 -2.97 -16.35
N PRO A 150 -12.85 -2.76 -15.02
CA PRO A 150 -13.64 -3.63 -14.16
C PRO A 150 -15.14 -3.54 -14.53
N TYR A 151 -15.85 -4.64 -14.25
CA TYR A 151 -17.31 -4.69 -14.32
C TYR A 151 -17.89 -4.34 -12.94
N VAL A 152 -18.68 -3.27 -12.87
CA VAL A 152 -19.29 -2.75 -11.64
C VAL A 152 -20.78 -2.56 -11.89
N HIS A 153 -21.62 -3.30 -11.16
CA HIS A 153 -23.09 -3.21 -11.23
C HIS A 153 -23.63 -3.07 -12.66
N ASP A 154 -23.39 -4.10 -13.46
CA ASP A 154 -23.84 -4.24 -14.84
C ASP A 154 -23.24 -3.27 -15.86
N ARG A 155 -22.14 -2.60 -15.50
CA ARG A 155 -21.47 -1.64 -16.37
C ARG A 155 -19.96 -1.81 -16.32
N THR A 156 -19.34 -1.70 -17.48
CA THR A 156 -17.88 -1.62 -17.58
C THR A 156 -17.46 -0.18 -17.36
N VAL A 157 -16.63 0.05 -16.35
CA VAL A 157 -16.13 1.39 -15.99
C VAL A 157 -14.62 1.46 -16.25
N ALA A 158 -14.13 2.57 -16.80
CA ALA A 158 -12.70 2.74 -17.04
C ALA A 158 -12.02 3.34 -15.81
N ILE A 159 -10.97 2.68 -15.32
CA ILE A 159 -10.11 3.14 -14.24
C ILE A 159 -8.70 3.35 -14.78
N THR A 160 -8.14 4.55 -14.59
CA THR A 160 -6.79 4.87 -15.05
C THR A 160 -5.78 4.64 -13.94
N LEU A 161 -4.77 3.80 -14.18
CA LEU A 161 -3.65 3.56 -13.26
C LEU A 161 -2.43 4.38 -13.68
N HIS A 162 -1.94 5.20 -12.78
CA HIS A 162 -0.72 6.00 -12.89
C HIS A 162 0.40 5.33 -12.11
N VAL A 163 1.42 4.84 -12.82
CA VAL A 163 2.57 4.13 -12.26
C VAL A 163 3.78 5.05 -12.21
N HIS A 164 3.65 6.14 -11.45
CA HIS A 164 4.68 7.16 -11.30
C HIS A 164 4.48 7.97 -10.00
N SER A 165 5.31 8.98 -9.77
CA SER A 165 5.16 9.92 -8.65
C SER A 165 3.92 10.79 -8.85
N VAL A 166 3.28 11.19 -7.75
CA VAL A 166 2.10 12.08 -7.77
C VAL A 166 2.41 13.48 -8.30
N GLU A 167 3.68 13.90 -8.28
CA GLU A 167 4.13 15.19 -8.85
C GLU A 167 4.14 15.21 -10.39
N LEU A 168 3.90 14.07 -11.04
CA LEU A 168 3.83 13.94 -12.51
C LEU A 168 2.38 13.75 -13.00
N LEU A 169 1.39 13.87 -12.11
CA LEU A 169 -0.02 13.81 -12.49
C LEU A 169 -0.37 15.01 -13.37
N ARG A 170 -1.06 14.76 -14.46
CA ARG A 170 -1.58 15.78 -15.37
C ARG A 170 -3.05 15.54 -15.64
N ASP A 171 -3.78 16.63 -15.84
CA ASP A 171 -5.18 16.63 -16.30
C ASP A 171 -6.12 15.81 -15.38
N VAL A 172 -5.90 15.92 -14.07
CA VAL A 172 -6.77 15.34 -13.03
C VAL A 172 -7.23 16.46 -12.11
N ASP A 173 -8.53 16.75 -12.10
CA ASP A 173 -9.14 17.84 -11.32
C ASP A 173 -8.84 17.77 -9.83
N VAL A 174 -8.96 16.58 -9.22
CA VAL A 174 -8.80 16.39 -7.76
C VAL A 174 -7.78 15.30 -7.45
N VAL A 175 -6.81 15.58 -6.58
CA VAL A 175 -5.89 14.57 -6.05
C VAL A 175 -6.10 14.39 -4.54
N VAL A 176 -6.27 13.15 -4.11
CA VAL A 176 -6.40 12.82 -2.68
C VAL A 176 -5.01 12.71 -2.04
N SER A 177 -4.83 13.42 -0.94
CA SER A 177 -3.62 13.42 -0.11
C SER A 177 -3.88 12.67 1.20
N PRO A 178 -3.15 11.57 1.52
CA PRO A 178 -3.24 10.93 2.83
C PRO A 178 -2.62 11.82 3.90
N SER A 179 -3.45 12.28 4.83
CA SER A 179 -3.07 13.17 5.92
C SER A 179 -3.26 12.53 7.29
N ASN A 180 -2.51 13.03 8.27
CA ASN A 180 -2.76 12.66 9.66
C ASN A 180 -3.98 13.40 10.22
N THR A 181 -4.52 12.91 11.34
CA THR A 181 -5.70 13.50 11.99
C THR A 181 -5.50 14.94 12.49
N HIS A 182 -4.26 15.42 12.59
CA HIS A 182 -3.99 16.82 12.95
C HIS A 182 -3.81 17.72 11.73
N PHE A 183 -3.95 17.18 10.50
CA PHE A 183 -3.67 17.89 9.25
C PHE A 183 -2.28 18.55 9.20
N ALA A 184 -1.33 18.02 9.97
CA ALA A 184 0.05 18.52 9.96
C ALA A 184 0.80 17.92 8.77
N LEU A 185 1.11 18.73 7.74
CA LEU A 185 1.83 18.21 6.58
C LEU A 185 3.24 17.76 6.94
N PRO A 186 3.72 16.65 6.35
CA PRO A 186 5.12 16.25 6.48
C PRO A 186 6.05 17.31 5.88
N ALA A 187 7.32 17.29 6.33
CA ALA A 187 8.37 18.07 5.69
C ALA A 187 8.49 17.72 4.20
N SER A 188 8.73 18.73 3.35
CA SER A 188 8.71 18.64 1.89
C SER A 188 9.76 17.70 1.29
N TYR A 189 10.86 17.43 2.00
CA TYR A 189 11.91 16.50 1.57
C TYR A 189 11.57 15.03 1.84
N LYS A 190 10.44 14.72 2.51
CA LYS A 190 10.03 13.33 2.77
C LYS A 190 9.46 12.68 1.50
N ALA A 191 9.61 11.37 1.39
CA ALA A 191 9.17 10.58 0.24
C ALA A 191 7.71 10.07 0.32
N SER A 192 6.85 10.71 1.13
CA SER A 192 5.42 10.37 1.21
C SER A 192 4.61 11.08 0.13
N VAL A 193 3.40 10.59 -0.14
CA VAL A 193 2.47 11.23 -1.09
C VAL A 193 2.17 12.66 -0.67
N ALA A 194 1.78 12.89 0.60
CA ALA A 194 1.50 14.23 1.10
C ALA A 194 2.71 15.18 1.05
N ALA A 195 3.92 14.70 1.31
CA ALA A 195 5.14 15.52 1.20
C ALA A 195 5.43 15.89 -0.26
N THR A 196 5.19 14.95 -1.18
CA THR A 196 5.37 15.15 -2.61
C THR A 196 4.34 16.15 -3.16
N LEU A 197 3.06 16.02 -2.78
CA LEU A 197 2.02 16.97 -3.16
C LEU A 197 2.27 18.37 -2.60
N ARG A 198 2.70 18.48 -1.34
CA ARG A 198 3.11 19.76 -0.75
C ARG A 198 4.24 20.41 -1.55
N ARG A 199 5.31 19.65 -1.83
CA ARG A 199 6.47 20.15 -2.58
C ARG A 199 6.10 20.53 -4.01
N ALA A 200 5.28 19.73 -4.70
CA ALA A 200 4.89 19.98 -6.07
C ALA A 200 3.86 21.12 -6.20
N GLY A 201 3.03 21.33 -5.19
CA GLY A 201 2.11 22.46 -5.12
C GLY A 201 2.75 23.76 -4.62
N ALA A 202 3.97 23.71 -4.10
CA ALA A 202 4.71 24.88 -3.68
C ALA A 202 5.28 25.65 -4.87
N ARG A 203 5.33 26.98 -4.77
CA ARG A 203 5.97 27.84 -5.75
C ARG A 203 7.43 28.04 -5.36
N THR A 204 8.35 27.75 -6.27
CA THR A 204 9.79 27.94 -6.09
C THR A 204 10.31 29.01 -7.02
N ASP A 205 11.42 29.65 -6.63
CA ASP A 205 12.16 30.56 -7.50
C ASP A 205 13.04 29.77 -8.49
N PRO A 206 13.73 30.44 -9.44
CA PRO A 206 14.63 29.76 -10.39
C PRO A 206 15.80 29.01 -9.74
N THR A 207 16.15 29.31 -8.49
CA THR A 207 17.20 28.60 -7.73
C THR A 207 16.66 27.36 -7.02
N GLY A 208 15.33 27.13 -7.07
CA GLY A 208 14.64 26.07 -6.37
C GLY A 208 14.30 26.41 -4.92
N ALA A 209 14.52 27.66 -4.49
CA ALA A 209 14.15 28.08 -3.14
C ALA A 209 12.64 28.25 -3.03
N LEU A 210 12.08 27.86 -1.88
CA LEU A 210 10.65 27.96 -1.60
C LEU A 210 10.25 29.44 -1.50
N VAL A 211 9.36 29.88 -2.38
CA VAL A 211 8.77 31.22 -2.31
C VAL A 211 7.43 31.18 -1.60
N GLU A 212 6.63 30.13 -1.85
CA GLU A 212 5.27 30.03 -1.31
C GLU A 212 4.84 28.57 -1.13
N ASP A 213 4.26 28.28 0.03
CA ASP A 213 3.76 26.95 0.41
C ASP A 213 2.23 26.98 0.55
N LEU A 214 1.54 27.32 -0.55
CA LEU A 214 0.11 27.58 -0.56
C LEU A 214 -0.71 26.39 -0.01
N VAL A 215 -0.34 25.17 -0.37
CA VAL A 215 -1.01 23.94 0.10
C VAL A 215 -0.94 23.84 1.63
N HIS A 216 0.22 24.17 2.23
CA HIS A 216 0.40 24.15 3.67
C HIS A 216 -0.37 25.26 4.37
N ASP A 217 -0.32 26.48 3.83
CA ASP A 217 -0.97 27.64 4.43
C ASP A 217 -2.50 27.54 4.35
N GLU A 218 -3.04 27.07 3.22
CA GLU A 218 -4.47 26.83 3.07
C GLU A 218 -4.97 25.70 3.97
N LEU A 219 -4.21 24.61 4.12
CA LEU A 219 -4.59 23.51 5.01
C LEU A 219 -4.59 23.97 6.47
N ARG A 220 -3.58 24.76 6.88
CA ARG A 220 -3.56 25.40 8.19
C ARG A 220 -4.75 26.34 8.38
N GLY A 221 -5.05 27.17 7.38
CA GLY A 221 -6.20 28.08 7.39
C GLY A 221 -7.53 27.32 7.49
N TRP A 222 -7.67 26.20 6.77
CA TRP A 222 -8.81 25.30 6.90
C TRP A 222 -8.92 24.75 8.32
N ALA A 223 -7.81 24.29 8.90
CA ALA A 223 -7.78 23.72 10.24
C ALA A 223 -8.26 24.74 11.29
N VAL A 224 -7.78 25.98 11.20
CA VAL A 224 -8.20 27.11 12.05
C VAL A 224 -9.69 27.39 11.93
N ARG A 225 -10.21 27.52 10.70
CA ARG A 225 -11.65 27.78 10.48
C ARG A 225 -12.57 26.70 11.04
N HIS A 226 -12.08 25.46 11.13
CA HIS A 226 -12.84 24.32 11.63
C HIS A 226 -12.49 23.94 13.07
N GLY A 227 -11.76 24.79 13.82
CA GLY A 227 -11.49 24.58 15.24
C GLY A 227 -10.61 23.35 15.54
N THR A 228 -9.79 22.94 14.58
CA THR A 228 -8.87 21.80 14.71
C THR A 228 -7.39 22.14 15.02
N PRO A 229 -6.92 23.39 15.20
CA PRO A 229 -5.53 23.61 15.62
C PRO A 229 -5.22 22.89 16.93
N GLY A 230 -4.16 22.07 16.92
CA GLY A 230 -3.75 21.28 18.08
C GLY A 230 -4.69 20.12 18.45
N ARG A 231 -5.81 19.93 17.73
CA ARG A 231 -6.80 18.87 18.00
C ARG A 231 -6.83 17.88 16.86
N ALA A 232 -6.99 16.60 17.19
CA ALA A 232 -7.22 15.58 16.17
C ALA A 232 -8.63 15.73 15.60
N ALA A 233 -8.73 15.86 14.28
CA ALA A 233 -9.97 15.64 13.55
C ALA A 233 -10.38 14.17 13.65
N LEU A 234 -11.68 13.91 13.49
CA LEU A 234 -12.19 12.55 13.36
C LEU A 234 -11.55 11.86 12.15
N PRO A 235 -11.10 10.60 12.25
CA PRO A 235 -10.60 9.88 11.08
C PRO A 235 -11.65 9.85 9.96
N GLY A 236 -11.18 9.85 8.71
CA GLY A 236 -12.00 10.03 7.51
C GLY A 236 -12.49 11.47 7.28
N THR A 237 -12.06 12.46 8.06
CA THR A 237 -12.36 13.89 7.74
C THR A 237 -11.60 14.31 6.48
N VAL A 238 -12.22 15.13 5.63
CA VAL A 238 -11.63 15.61 4.38
C VAL A 238 -11.51 17.13 4.43
N ALA A 239 -10.29 17.63 4.27
CA ALA A 239 -9.99 19.05 4.22
C ALA A 239 -9.54 19.42 2.80
N PRO A 240 -10.27 20.25 2.06
CA PRO A 240 -9.85 20.65 0.73
C PRO A 240 -8.92 21.87 0.75
N THR A 241 -7.96 21.88 -0.17
CA THR A 241 -7.15 23.04 -0.55
C THR A 241 -7.18 23.21 -2.07
N GLY A 242 -6.73 24.34 -2.56
CA GLY A 242 -6.21 24.48 -3.92
C GLY A 242 -4.97 23.61 -4.12
N ALA A 243 -4.52 23.55 -5.38
CA ALA A 243 -3.37 22.73 -5.78
C ALA A 243 -2.04 23.49 -5.85
N GLY A 244 -2.07 24.82 -5.69
CA GLY A 244 -0.89 25.67 -5.88
C GLY A 244 -0.29 25.51 -7.27
N ALA A 245 1.03 25.34 -7.38
CA ALA A 245 1.73 25.20 -8.65
C ALA A 245 1.27 23.98 -9.50
N LEU A 246 0.67 22.95 -8.88
CA LEU A 246 0.09 21.83 -9.62
C LEU A 246 -1.12 22.21 -10.48
N ALA A 247 -1.69 23.41 -10.29
CA ALA A 247 -2.73 23.96 -11.17
C ALA A 247 -2.29 24.08 -12.62
N GLU A 248 -1.02 24.37 -12.87
CA GLU A 248 -0.43 24.42 -14.21
C GLU A 248 -0.41 23.05 -14.90
N GLN A 249 -0.54 21.97 -14.14
CA GLN A 249 -0.61 20.59 -14.63
C GLN A 249 -2.06 20.09 -14.77
N GLY A 250 -3.05 20.96 -14.55
CA GLY A 250 -4.47 20.58 -14.58
C GLY A 250 -4.98 19.97 -13.28
N VAL A 251 -4.18 19.96 -12.20
CA VAL A 251 -4.68 19.59 -10.86
C VAL A 251 -5.29 20.81 -10.19
N ARG A 252 -6.59 20.77 -9.90
CA ARG A 252 -7.32 21.96 -9.46
C ARG A 252 -7.53 21.97 -7.95
N ARG A 253 -7.70 20.80 -7.33
CA ARG A 253 -7.92 20.65 -5.88
C ARG A 253 -7.06 19.53 -5.29
N ILE A 254 -6.71 19.69 -4.01
CA ILE A 254 -6.15 18.62 -3.20
C ILE A 254 -7.10 18.34 -2.05
N TYR A 255 -7.56 17.10 -1.92
CA TYR A 255 -8.40 16.65 -0.82
C TYR A 255 -7.56 15.89 0.20
N HIS A 256 -7.28 16.54 1.33
CA HIS A 256 -6.51 15.96 2.42
C HIS A 256 -7.42 15.09 3.27
N VAL A 257 -7.21 13.78 3.26
CA VAL A 257 -8.04 12.83 3.98
C VAL A 257 -7.31 12.39 5.25
N ALA A 258 -7.90 12.68 6.41
CA ALA A 258 -7.38 12.31 7.72
C ALA A 258 -7.54 10.79 7.97
N VAL A 259 -6.60 9.97 7.49
CA VAL A 259 -6.61 8.51 7.66
C VAL A 259 -5.53 7.99 8.60
N ALA A 260 -4.53 8.81 8.90
CA ALA A 260 -3.38 8.40 9.71
C ALA A 260 -3.47 8.98 11.13
N VAL A 261 -3.75 8.13 12.12
CA VAL A 261 -3.72 8.53 13.53
C VAL A 261 -2.28 8.44 14.03
N PRO A 262 -1.62 9.53 14.45
CA PRO A 262 -0.25 9.45 14.95
C PRO A 262 -0.17 8.56 16.19
N ARG A 263 0.83 7.69 16.24
CA ARG A 263 1.09 6.86 17.42
C ARG A 263 1.99 7.63 18.41
N PRO A 264 1.53 7.92 19.64
CA PRO A 264 2.30 8.68 20.61
C PRO A 264 3.69 8.09 20.86
N GLY A 265 4.71 8.97 20.90
CA GLY A 265 6.10 8.58 21.14
C GLY A 265 6.82 7.95 19.94
N THR A 266 6.21 7.92 18.75
CA THR A 266 6.80 7.32 17.53
C THR A 266 6.65 8.23 16.32
N SER A 267 7.29 7.87 15.21
CA SER A 267 7.06 8.47 13.88
C SER A 267 6.03 7.70 13.04
N ASP A 268 5.34 6.72 13.65
CA ASP A 268 4.43 5.79 13.01
C ASP A 268 2.98 6.24 13.14
N TYR A 269 2.11 5.62 12.34
CA TYR A 269 0.69 5.90 12.31
C TYR A 269 -0.13 4.62 12.40
N ASP A 270 -1.28 4.72 13.05
CA ASP A 270 -2.34 3.73 12.98
C ASP A 270 -3.33 4.14 11.89
N VAL A 271 -3.68 3.20 11.02
CA VAL A 271 -4.66 3.39 9.94
C VAL A 271 -5.64 2.25 9.97
N GLN A 272 -6.94 2.57 10.05
CA GLN A 272 -8.01 1.58 10.00
C GLN A 272 -8.64 1.55 8.60
N PRO A 273 -8.92 0.37 8.01
CA PRO A 273 -9.63 0.25 6.73
C PRO A 273 -10.97 1.01 6.68
N ALA A 274 -11.69 1.04 7.81
CA ALA A 274 -12.95 1.78 7.92
C ALA A 274 -12.77 3.30 7.74
N ASP A 275 -11.62 3.85 8.14
CA ASP A 275 -11.32 5.28 8.02
C ASP A 275 -10.96 5.65 6.57
N ILE A 276 -10.30 4.74 5.85
CA ILE A 276 -10.05 4.84 4.40
C ILE A 276 -11.39 4.89 3.65
N THR A 277 -12.25 3.90 3.89
CA THR A 277 -13.57 3.80 3.25
C THR A 277 -14.37 5.08 3.48
N ARG A 278 -14.49 5.49 4.75
CA ARG A 278 -15.20 6.72 5.13
C ARG A 278 -14.60 7.98 4.52
N GLY A 279 -13.28 8.09 4.49
CA GLY A 279 -12.57 9.21 3.90
C GLY A 279 -12.78 9.33 2.40
N VAL A 280 -12.72 8.21 1.67
CA VAL A 280 -12.95 8.18 0.22
C VAL A 280 -14.41 8.51 -0.11
N THR A 281 -15.39 7.94 0.60
CA THR A 281 -16.80 8.31 0.43
C THR A 281 -17.03 9.81 0.64
N ARG A 282 -16.40 10.40 1.68
CA ARG A 282 -16.50 11.85 1.93
C ARG A 282 -15.79 12.69 0.87
N ALA A 283 -14.69 12.19 0.29
CA ALA A 283 -14.01 12.86 -0.80
C ALA A 283 -14.88 12.91 -2.07
N PHE A 284 -15.58 11.82 -2.40
CA PHE A 284 -16.55 11.82 -3.51
C PHE A 284 -17.75 12.72 -3.23
N ARG A 285 -18.28 12.72 -2.01
CA ARG A 285 -19.34 13.66 -1.63
C ARG A 285 -18.89 15.11 -1.79
N LEU A 286 -17.68 15.43 -1.32
CA LEU A 286 -17.12 16.78 -1.45
C LEU A 286 -16.91 17.15 -2.93
N LEU A 287 -16.44 16.21 -3.77
CA LEU A 287 -16.33 16.40 -5.21
C LEU A 287 -17.69 16.71 -5.82
N ALA A 288 -18.72 15.92 -5.51
CA ALA A 288 -20.07 16.16 -6.01
C ALA A 288 -20.62 17.55 -5.61
N ASP A 289 -20.35 17.96 -4.37
CA ASP A 289 -20.80 19.26 -3.83
C ASP A 289 -20.04 20.45 -4.45
N GLU A 290 -18.74 20.30 -4.75
CA GLU A 290 -17.90 21.37 -5.30
C GLU A 290 -17.86 21.42 -6.83
N ALA A 291 -17.99 20.30 -7.52
CA ALA A 291 -17.88 20.18 -8.97
C ALA A 291 -18.65 21.26 -9.76
N PRO A 292 -19.95 21.53 -9.49
CA PRO A 292 -20.71 22.51 -10.26
C PRO A 292 -20.30 23.97 -9.98
N ARG A 293 -19.50 24.24 -8.95
CA ARG A 293 -19.00 25.58 -8.61
C ARG A 293 -17.73 25.96 -9.39
N HIS A 294 -17.22 25.05 -10.20
CA HIS A 294 -16.03 25.22 -11.00
C HIS A 294 -16.40 25.32 -12.49
N ASP A 295 -15.68 26.14 -13.24
CA ASP A 295 -15.81 26.26 -14.69
C ASP A 295 -14.46 25.91 -15.37
N PRO A 296 -14.36 24.84 -16.18
CA PRO A 296 -15.37 23.78 -16.34
C PRO A 296 -15.62 23.02 -15.02
N PRO A 297 -16.73 22.28 -14.87
CA PRO A 297 -16.97 21.46 -13.67
C PRO A 297 -15.85 20.46 -13.41
N LEU A 298 -15.61 20.11 -12.15
CA LEU A 298 -14.68 19.03 -11.79
C LEU A 298 -15.28 17.68 -12.21
N THR A 299 -14.48 16.82 -12.85
CA THR A 299 -14.95 15.53 -13.40
C THR A 299 -14.10 14.34 -12.99
N SER A 300 -12.89 14.56 -12.46
CA SER A 300 -11.91 13.51 -12.21
C SER A 300 -11.34 13.54 -10.78
N ILE A 301 -11.03 12.35 -10.24
CA ILE A 301 -10.40 12.19 -8.93
C ILE A 301 -9.32 11.11 -8.97
N CYS A 302 -8.15 11.44 -8.42
CA CYS A 302 -7.02 10.54 -8.29
C CYS A 302 -6.79 10.12 -6.84
N LEU A 303 -6.75 8.81 -6.62
CA LEU A 303 -6.62 8.19 -5.30
C LEU A 303 -5.29 7.42 -5.21
N PRO A 304 -4.40 7.76 -4.26
CA PRO A 304 -3.29 6.89 -3.90
C PRO A 304 -3.78 5.75 -3.01
N LEU A 305 -2.99 4.69 -2.86
CA LEU A 305 -3.21 3.69 -1.79
C LEU A 305 -3.01 4.35 -0.42
N LEU A 306 -4.09 4.45 0.35
CA LEU A 306 -4.12 5.11 1.66
C LEU A 306 -3.62 4.16 2.75
N GLY A 307 -2.71 4.61 3.60
CA GLY A 307 -2.18 3.81 4.71
C GLY A 307 -1.09 2.78 4.36
N ALA A 308 -0.90 2.43 3.08
CA ALA A 308 0.10 1.45 2.61
C ALA A 308 1.57 1.95 2.58
N GLY A 309 1.87 2.93 3.43
CA GLY A 309 3.20 3.49 3.66
C GLY A 309 3.56 3.35 5.13
N ARG A 310 3.81 4.47 5.82
CA ARG A 310 4.10 4.47 7.27
C ARG A 310 2.92 4.06 8.18
N GLY A 311 1.72 3.93 7.62
CA GLY A 311 0.58 3.37 8.34
C GLY A 311 0.63 1.84 8.47
N GLY A 312 1.56 1.18 7.76
CA GLY A 312 1.78 -0.26 7.88
C GLY A 312 0.66 -1.14 7.30
N LEU A 313 -0.35 -0.55 6.63
CA LEU A 313 -1.46 -1.31 6.07
C LEU A 313 -1.01 -2.10 4.83
N PRO A 314 -1.29 -3.41 4.74
CA PRO A 314 -1.06 -4.20 3.52
C PRO A 314 -1.68 -3.52 2.29
N PRO A 315 -1.00 -3.48 1.13
CA PRO A 315 -1.55 -2.88 -0.09
C PRO A 315 -2.90 -3.47 -0.51
N LEU A 316 -3.11 -4.77 -0.30
CA LEU A 316 -4.38 -5.45 -0.56
C LEU A 316 -5.51 -4.91 0.30
N GLU A 317 -5.27 -4.74 1.61
CA GLU A 317 -6.25 -4.24 2.57
C GLU A 317 -6.56 -2.76 2.34
N SER A 318 -5.51 -1.96 2.05
CA SER A 318 -5.64 -0.56 1.62
C SER A 318 -6.51 -0.42 0.38
N PHE A 319 -6.22 -1.24 -0.64
CA PHE A 319 -6.99 -1.23 -1.88
C PHE A 319 -8.43 -1.70 -1.67
N GLY A 320 -8.66 -2.79 -0.92
CA GLY A 320 -10.01 -3.28 -0.64
C GLY A 320 -10.89 -2.22 0.04
N ALA A 321 -10.36 -1.54 1.07
CA ALA A 321 -11.07 -0.45 1.75
C ALA A 321 -11.37 0.75 0.83
N LEU A 322 -10.41 1.14 0.00
CA LEU A 322 -10.57 2.22 -0.98
C LEU A 322 -11.61 1.83 -2.04
N TRP A 323 -11.51 0.60 -2.56
CA TRP A 323 -12.35 0.10 -3.64
C TRP A 323 -13.80 -0.02 -3.21
N THR A 324 -14.09 -0.47 -1.98
CA THR A 324 -15.46 -0.49 -1.44
C THR A 324 -16.17 0.86 -1.58
N ALA A 325 -15.47 1.97 -1.30
CA ALA A 325 -16.04 3.30 -1.46
C ALA A 325 -16.17 3.72 -2.93
N VAL A 326 -15.16 3.43 -3.77
CA VAL A 326 -15.18 3.73 -5.21
C VAL A 326 -16.29 2.96 -5.91
N GLU A 327 -16.40 1.66 -5.68
CA GLU A 327 -17.43 0.78 -6.22
C GLU A 327 -18.82 1.27 -5.85
N ALA A 328 -19.05 1.64 -4.58
CA ALA A 328 -20.33 2.19 -4.13
C ALA A 328 -20.72 3.50 -4.83
N GLU A 329 -19.75 4.37 -5.16
CA GLU A 329 -20.01 5.60 -5.93
C GLU A 329 -20.31 5.29 -7.41
N LEU A 330 -19.51 4.40 -8.01
CA LEU A 330 -19.71 3.98 -9.41
C LEU A 330 -21.03 3.22 -9.57
N ALA A 331 -21.44 2.41 -8.59
CA ALA A 331 -22.73 1.73 -8.54
C ALA A 331 -23.92 2.68 -8.70
N ARG A 332 -23.81 3.91 -8.15
CA ARG A 332 -24.87 4.93 -8.22
C ARG A 332 -24.97 5.64 -9.57
N GLY A 333 -24.14 5.28 -10.55
CA GLY A 333 -24.16 5.96 -11.85
C GLY A 333 -23.28 7.18 -11.94
N ALA A 334 -22.44 7.46 -10.94
CA ALA A 334 -21.66 8.69 -10.91
C ALA A 334 -20.70 8.77 -12.12
N PRO A 335 -20.63 9.92 -12.83
CA PRO A 335 -19.88 10.05 -14.07
C PRO A 335 -18.38 10.36 -13.86
N TRP A 336 -17.83 10.03 -12.69
CA TRP A 336 -16.47 10.42 -12.32
C TRP A 336 -15.42 9.64 -13.11
N GLN A 337 -14.42 10.34 -13.61
CA GLN A 337 -13.17 9.72 -14.08
C GLN A 337 -12.33 9.35 -12.85
N VAL A 338 -12.15 8.06 -12.60
CA VAL A 338 -11.41 7.58 -11.43
C VAL A 338 -10.00 7.17 -11.83
N HIS A 339 -9.03 7.77 -11.14
CA HIS A 339 -7.62 7.52 -11.31
C HIS A 339 -7.04 6.90 -10.04
N LEU A 340 -6.11 5.96 -10.18
CA LEU A 340 -5.33 5.41 -9.07
C LEU A 340 -3.85 5.69 -9.31
N VAL A 341 -3.12 6.15 -8.30
CA VAL A 341 -1.69 6.49 -8.44
C VAL A 341 -0.81 5.70 -7.48
N MET A 342 0.28 5.15 -8.01
CA MET A 342 1.25 4.38 -7.23
C MET A 342 2.62 4.39 -7.88
N ARG A 343 3.68 4.41 -7.06
CA ARG A 343 5.06 4.52 -7.57
C ARG A 343 5.67 3.20 -8.06
N ARG A 344 5.09 2.05 -7.71
CA ARG A 344 5.72 0.74 -7.92
C ARG A 344 4.85 -0.11 -8.85
N HIS A 345 5.45 -0.62 -9.93
CA HIS A 345 4.79 -1.54 -10.86
C HIS A 345 4.18 -2.74 -10.15
N ALA A 346 4.87 -3.35 -9.18
CA ALA A 346 4.32 -4.49 -8.42
C ALA A 346 2.98 -4.19 -7.72
N ARG A 347 2.75 -2.94 -7.28
CA ARG A 347 1.46 -2.51 -6.71
C ARG A 347 0.41 -2.32 -7.80
N ALA A 348 0.82 -1.77 -8.95
CA ALA A 348 -0.07 -1.60 -10.10
C ALA A 348 -0.53 -2.95 -10.64
N ASP A 349 0.38 -3.92 -10.76
CA ASP A 349 0.07 -5.27 -11.20
C ASP A 349 -0.89 -5.97 -10.22
N LEU A 350 -0.75 -5.73 -8.90
CA LEU A 350 -1.69 -6.23 -7.90
C LEU A 350 -3.09 -5.64 -8.10
N VAL A 351 -3.19 -4.30 -8.18
CA VAL A 351 -4.47 -3.61 -8.37
C VAL A 351 -5.13 -4.00 -9.68
N GLU A 352 -4.36 -4.09 -10.76
CA GLU A 352 -4.84 -4.54 -12.07
C GLU A 352 -5.42 -5.95 -12.02
N ARG A 353 -4.77 -6.88 -11.32
CA ARG A 353 -5.32 -8.23 -11.11
C ARG A 353 -6.60 -8.23 -10.27
N LEU A 354 -6.67 -7.42 -9.21
CA LEU A 354 -7.86 -7.35 -8.37
C LEU A 354 -9.07 -6.77 -9.12
N LEU A 355 -8.84 -5.75 -9.94
CA LEU A 355 -9.86 -5.15 -10.81
C LEU A 355 -10.26 -6.08 -11.97
N GLY A 356 -9.31 -6.84 -12.52
CA GLY A 356 -9.59 -7.84 -13.56
C GLY A 356 -10.28 -9.10 -13.03
N GLY A 357 -10.03 -9.48 -11.77
CA GLY A 357 -10.58 -10.67 -11.12
C GLY A 357 -12.01 -10.51 -10.59
N ALA A 358 -12.60 -9.31 -10.64
CA ALA A 358 -13.98 -9.04 -10.21
C ALA A 358 -15.07 -9.57 -11.17
N HIS A 359 -14.75 -10.54 -12.03
CA HIS A 359 -15.75 -11.32 -12.76
C HIS A 359 -16.19 -12.49 -11.86
N GLY A 360 -17.36 -12.36 -11.25
CA GLY A 360 -17.99 -13.45 -10.51
C GLY A 360 -18.27 -14.67 -11.42
N PRO A 361 -18.29 -15.89 -10.85
CA PRO A 361 -18.58 -17.11 -11.60
C PRO A 361 -20.07 -17.12 -11.95
N GLY A 362 -20.41 -16.94 -13.22
CA GLY A 362 -21.81 -17.05 -13.62
C GLY A 362 -22.20 -16.39 -14.93
N GLN A 363 -21.45 -16.59 -16.01
CA GLN A 363 -22.02 -16.60 -17.36
C GLN A 363 -21.26 -17.60 -18.23
N GLU A 364 -21.45 -18.88 -17.92
CA GLU A 364 -21.43 -19.95 -18.93
C GLU A 364 -22.75 -20.72 -18.77
N LYS A 365 -23.44 -20.90 -19.89
CA LYS A 365 -24.78 -21.51 -20.10
C LYS A 365 -25.97 -20.54 -20.03
N ARG A 366 -26.23 -19.86 -21.14
CA ARG A 366 -27.20 -20.33 -22.15
C ARG A 366 -27.01 -19.63 -23.48
#